data_AF-A0A3N6H511-F1
#
_entry.id   AF-A0A3N6H511-F1
#
_cell.length_a   1.000
_cell.length_b   1.000
_cell.length_c   1.000
_cell.angle_alpha   90.00
_cell.angle_beta   90.00
_cell.angle_gamma   90.00
#
_symmetry.space_group_name_H-M   'P 1'
#
loop_
_entity.id
_entity.type
_entity.pdbx_description
1 polymer ?
#
loop_
_entity_poly.entity_id
_entity_poly.type
_entity_poly.pdbx_seq_one_letter_code
_entity_poly.pdbx_strand_id
1 'polypeptide(L)' 'MCTRRTFVEQIPGLTRRYGQRTERLRSTLAAVGLALAGRTGARLASVLGMSVSRSTVLRLVDALPEPEVPAPRVVGVDE' A
#
# COMPACT_ATOMS: atom_id res chain seq x y z
N MET A 1 30.56 -11.81 6.02
CA MET A 1 29.83 -10.58 6.43
C MET A 1 30.55 -9.38 5.83
N CYS A 2 29.86 -8.44 5.19
CA CYS A 2 30.47 -7.21 4.71
C CYS A 2 30.57 -6.21 5.88
N THR A 3 31.77 -5.68 6.16
CA THR A 3 32.05 -4.73 7.25
C THR A 3 31.59 -3.30 6.94
N ARG A 4 31.17 -3.04 5.70
CA ARG A 4 30.81 -1.71 5.21
C ARG A 4 29.37 -1.39 5.61
N ARG A 5 29.19 -0.42 6.52
CA ARG A 5 27.88 0.13 6.88
C ARG A 5 27.58 1.32 5.97
N THR A 6 26.54 1.20 5.14
CA THR A 6 26.00 2.35 4.41
C THR A 6 25.10 3.13 5.35
N PHE A 7 25.31 4.45 5.44
CA PHE A 7 24.40 5.36 6.13
C PHE A 7 23.25 5.71 5.18
N VAL A 8 22.02 5.42 5.59
CA VAL A 8 20.81 5.82 4.86
C VAL A 8 19.83 6.40 5.88
N GLU A 9 19.77 7.72 5.92
CA GLU A 9 18.81 8.44 6.77
C GLU A 9 17.38 8.05 6.41
N GLN A 10 16.56 7.82 7.44
CA GLN A 10 15.14 7.50 7.28
C GLN A 10 14.32 8.73 7.68
N ILE A 11 13.95 9.53 6.69
CA ILE A 11 13.03 10.66 6.85
C ILE A 11 11.60 10.11 6.97
N PRO A 12 10.91 10.34 8.11
CA PRO A 12 9.53 9.90 8.28
C PRO A 12 8.63 10.41 7.16
N GLY A 13 7.75 9.53 6.64
CA GLY A 13 6.82 9.86 5.55
C GLY A 13 7.44 9.94 4.15
N LEU A 14 8.77 9.98 4.03
CA LEU A 14 9.45 10.04 2.72
C LEU A 14 10.18 8.74 2.38
N THR A 15 10.87 8.17 3.36
CA THR A 15 11.72 6.98 3.17
C THR A 15 11.38 5.91 4.18
N ARG A 16 11.47 4.65 3.75
CA ARG A 16 11.27 3.47 4.59
C ARG A 16 12.49 2.57 4.49
N ARG A 17 12.90 2.00 5.63
CA ARG A 17 14.00 1.03 5.65
C ARG A 17 13.63 -0.18 4.81
N TYR A 18 14.53 -0.58 3.91
CA TYR A 18 14.27 -1.62 2.89
C TYR A 18 13.14 -1.28 1.90
N GLY A 19 12.77 -0.01 1.75
CA GLY A 19 11.84 0.47 0.75
C GLY A 19 12.46 0.38 -0.65
N GLN A 20 11.86 -0.43 -1.53
CA GLN A 20 12.20 -0.47 -2.96
C GLN A 20 11.34 0.48 -3.80
N ARG A 21 10.42 1.22 -3.16
CA ARG A 21 9.44 2.10 -3.78
C ARG A 21 9.34 3.37 -2.96
N THR A 22 9.08 4.48 -3.62
CA THR A 22 8.79 5.75 -2.94
C THR A 22 7.45 5.64 -2.20
N GLU A 23 7.28 6.37 -1.09
CA GLU A 23 6.00 6.39 -0.36
C GLU A 23 4.86 6.92 -1.24
N ARG A 24 5.14 7.86 -2.16
CA ARG A 24 4.16 8.33 -3.15
C ARG A 24 3.65 7.18 -4.02
N LEU A 25 4.55 6.41 -4.65
CA LEU A 25 4.15 5.25 -5.45
C LEU A 25 3.37 4.22 -4.63
N ARG A 26 3.78 4.00 -3.38
CA ARG A 26 3.12 3.08 -2.46
C ARG A 26 1.67 3.50 -2.18
N SER A 27 1.46 4.79 -1.89
CA SER A 27 0.13 5.36 -1.63
C SER A 27 -0.78 5.28 -2.87
N THR A 28 -0.25 5.58 -4.06
CA THR A 28 -1.02 5.48 -5.31
C THR A 28 -1.47 4.05 -5.59
N LEU A 29 -0.57 3.07 -5.40
CA LEU A 29 -0.91 1.66 -5.59
C LEU A 29 -1.94 1.15 -4.57
N ALA A 30 -1.89 1.63 -3.33
CA ALA A 30 -2.87 1.29 -2.30
C ALA A 30 -4.25 1.86 -2.64
N ALA A 31 -4.33 3.12 -3.09
CA ALA A 31 -5.58 3.74 -3.53
C ALA A 31 -6.18 3.02 -4.75
N VAL A 32 -5.34 2.66 -5.73
CA VAL A 32 -5.74 1.84 -6.88
C VAL A 32 -6.24 0.47 -6.42
N GLY A 33 -5.60 -0.15 -5.43
CA GLY A 33 -6.02 -1.44 -4.87
C GLY A 33 -7.35 -1.39 -4.13
N LEU A 34 -7.59 -0.33 -3.37
CA LEU A 34 -8.87 -0.06 -2.70
C LEU A 34 -10.00 0.15 -3.71
N ALA A 35 -9.76 0.97 -4.75
CA ALA A 35 -10.76 1.27 -5.77
C ALA A 35 -11.01 0.09 -6.72
N LEU A 36 -9.96 -0.67 -7.06
CA LEU A 36 -9.96 -1.73 -8.04
C LEU A 36 -9.43 -3.01 -7.41
N ALA A 37 -10.35 -3.83 -6.90
CA ALA A 37 -10.06 -5.10 -6.23
C ALA A 37 -8.87 -5.85 -6.85
N GLY A 38 -7.80 -6.05 -6.06
CA GLY A 38 -6.63 -6.88 -6.32
C GLY A 38 -6.12 -6.97 -7.77
N ARG A 39 -6.71 -7.88 -8.58
CA ARG A 39 -6.28 -8.16 -9.96
C ARG A 39 -6.56 -6.98 -10.90
N THR A 40 -7.67 -6.29 -10.72
CA THR A 40 -8.04 -5.13 -11.53
C THR A 40 -7.07 -3.97 -11.25
N GLY A 41 -6.76 -3.73 -9.98
CA GLY A 41 -5.75 -2.75 -9.58
C GLY A 41 -4.35 -3.07 -10.10
N ALA A 42 -3.92 -4.33 -10.03
CA ALA A 42 -2.63 -4.77 -10.58
C ALA A 42 -2.53 -4.55 -12.10
N ARG A 43 -3.61 -4.82 -12.84
CA ARG A 43 -3.66 -4.59 -14.29
C ARG A 43 -3.58 -3.11 -14.63
N LEU A 44 -4.33 -2.25 -13.94
CA LEU A 44 -4.25 -0.80 -14.16
C LEU A 44 -2.86 -0.27 -13.82
N ALA A 45 -2.28 -0.70 -12.70
CA ALA A 45 -0.93 -0.31 -12.31
C ALA A 45 0.10 -0.67 -13.39
N SER A 46 -0.01 -1.86 -14.01
CA SER A 46 0.83 -2.25 -15.14
C SER A 46 0.70 -1.31 -16.35
N VAL A 47 -0.52 -0.88 -16.69
CA VAL A 47 -0.76 0.08 -17.80
C VAL A 47 -0.14 1.44 -17.50
N LEU A 48 -0.12 1.85 -16.23
CA LEU A 48 0.49 3.10 -15.77
C LEU A 48 2.02 3.03 -15.56
N GLY A 49 2.68 1.94 -15.98
CA GLY A 49 4.12 1.73 -15.81
C GLY A 49 4.54 1.33 -14.39
N MET A 50 3.59 0.94 -13.54
CA MET A 50 3.77 0.58 -12.13
C MET A 50 3.54 -0.92 -11.93
N SER A 51 4.25 -1.78 -12.68
CA SER A 51 4.03 -3.22 -12.66
C SER A 51 4.15 -3.83 -11.24
N VAL A 52 3.02 -4.29 -10.70
CA VAL A 52 2.94 -4.97 -9.41
C VAL A 52 2.01 -6.19 -9.48
N SER A 53 2.30 -7.21 -8.68
CA SER A 53 1.44 -8.39 -8.56
C SER A 53 0.16 -8.07 -7.78
N ARG A 54 -0.91 -8.85 -8.01
CA ARG A 54 -2.12 -8.84 -7.16
C ARG A 54 -1.79 -8.98 -5.67
N SER A 55 -0.88 -9.89 -5.31
CA SER A 55 -0.46 -10.10 -3.93
C SER A 55 0.25 -8.89 -3.33
N THR A 56 0.92 -8.09 -4.15
CA THR A 56 1.51 -6.81 -3.69
C THR A 56 0.43 -5.77 -3.47
N VAL A 57 -0.56 -5.69 -4.36
CA VAL A 57 -1.71 -4.79 -4.18
C VAL A 57 -2.47 -5.12 -2.89
N LEU A 58 -2.79 -6.39 -2.64
CA LEU A 58 -3.48 -6.80 -1.41
C LEU A 58 -2.67 -6.46 -0.15
N ARG A 59 -1.37 -6.79 -0.12
CA ARG A 59 -0.50 -6.41 1.01
C ARG A 59 -0.42 -4.89 1.24
N LEU A 60 -0.56 -4.08 0.19
CA LEU A 60 -0.55 -2.63 0.34
C LEU A 60 -1.86 -2.12 0.93
N VAL A 61 -2.99 -2.71 0.56
CA VAL A 61 -4.31 -2.42 1.12
C VAL A 61 -4.37 -2.88 2.58
N ASP A 62 -3.95 -4.11 2.88
CA ASP A 62 -3.94 -4.67 4.24
C ASP A 62 -3.03 -3.89 5.21
N ALA A 63 -2.03 -3.19 4.68
CA ALA A 63 -1.11 -2.38 5.48
C ALA A 63 -1.58 -0.94 5.69
N LEU A 64 -2.76 -0.56 5.20
CA LEU A 64 -3.37 0.73 5.50
C LEU A 64 -3.89 0.73 6.94
N PRO A 65 -3.85 1.89 7.63
CA PRO A 65 -4.51 2.01 8.91
C PRO A 65 -6.01 1.77 8.74
N GLU A 66 -6.60 1.02 9.68
CA GLU A 66 -8.05 0.88 9.75
C GLU A 66 -8.67 2.28 9.93
N PRO A 67 -9.71 2.65 9.16
CA PRO A 67 -10.41 3.89 9.40
C PRO A 67 -10.99 3.90 10.82
N GLU A 68 -10.86 5.03 11.51
CA GLU A 68 -11.60 5.25 12.75
C GLU A 68 -13.08 5.44 12.39
N VAL A 69 -13.85 4.36 12.46
CA VAL A 69 -15.29 4.39 12.22
C VAL A 69 -16.01 4.58 13.55
N PRO A 70 -16.74 5.69 13.77
CA PRO A 70 -17.50 5.88 14.99
C PRO A 70 -18.54 4.76 15.14
N ALA A 71 -18.76 4.32 16.37
CA ALA A 71 -19.70 3.25 16.65
C ALA A 71 -21.09 3.58 16.05
N PRO A 72 -21.64 2.70 15.19
CA PRO A 72 -22.93 2.96 14.56
C PRO A 72 -24.03 2.99 15.63
N ARG A 73 -24.94 3.97 15.54
CA ARG A 73 -26.10 4.04 16.45
C ARG A 73 -27.15 2.97 16.16
N VAL A 74 -27.20 2.51 14.92
CA VAL A 74 -28.08 1.44 14.44
C VAL A 74 -27.26 0.60 13.48
N VAL A 75 -27.24 -0.72 13.68
CA VAL A 75 -26.59 -1.68 12.79
C VAL A 75 -27.68 -2.36 11.97
N GLY A 76 -27.65 -2.17 10.66
CA GLY A 76 -28.41 -3.01 9.72
C GLY A 76 -27.63 -4.31 9.48
N VAL A 77 -28.34 -5.44 9.47
CA VAL A 77 -27.77 -6.74 9.11
C VAL A 77 -28.28 -7.07 7.71
N ASP A 78 -27.36 -7.25 6.77
CA ASP A 78 -27.65 -7.91 5.48
C ASP A 78 -27.49 -9.44 5.66
N GLU A 79 -28.27 -10.22 4.91
CA GLU A 79 -28.37 -11.70 5.00
C GLU A 79 -27.08 -12.45 4.66
#